data_AF-A0A0W8FRL0-F1
#
_entry.id   AF-A0A0W8FRL0-F1
#
_cell.length_a   1.000
_cell.length_b   1.000
_cell.length_c   1.000
_cell.angle_alpha   90.00
_cell.angle_beta   90.00
_cell.angle_gamma   90.00
#
_symmetry.space_group_name_H-M   'P 1'
#
loop_
_entity.id
_entity.type
_entity.pdbx_description
1 polymer ?
#
loop_
_entity_poly.entity_id
_entity_poly.type
_entity_poly.pdbx_seq_one_letter_code
_entity_poly.pdbx_strand_id
1 'polypeptide(L)'
;MDWWDPELINALSKKYHVLIFDNRGSGRTVAPDEGSFTCEMFADDTIALMNAKGIERANILGMSMGGLIAQELAIKYPERVNSLVLACTFCGGQHMIQASDEVMKIMMDRSGGIDGLFGRVLKLMFTKDFLDGNPDYVLDFKERYLRAPISDVNSLRQFIACAKADTFNRLPEIKNPTLIATGTDDPLIPPQNSRILAERIAGAKLIEYPGCSHGFISQVRDTFIKDLAAFITFNTRDK
;
A
#
# COMPACT_ATOMS: atom_id res chain seq x y z
N MET A 1 9.35 -1.00 -7.52
CA MET A 1 8.59 -1.17 -8.77
C MET A 1 8.20 -2.62 -8.92
N ASP A 2 9.15 -3.55 -8.82
CA ASP A 2 8.93 -4.98 -9.04
C ASP A 2 8.04 -5.66 -8.00
N TRP A 3 7.69 -4.97 -6.91
CA TRP A 3 6.77 -5.48 -5.91
C TRP A 3 5.32 -5.59 -6.42
N TRP A 4 4.89 -4.66 -7.27
CA TRP A 4 3.55 -4.70 -7.86
C TRP A 4 3.40 -5.90 -8.79
N ASP A 5 2.21 -6.49 -8.76
CA ASP A 5 1.82 -7.55 -9.67
C ASP A 5 1.87 -7.07 -11.13
N PRO A 6 2.71 -7.67 -12.00
CA PRO A 6 2.84 -7.23 -13.38
C PRO A 6 1.53 -7.27 -14.16
N GLU A 7 0.66 -8.25 -13.89
CA GLU A 7 -0.63 -8.34 -14.59
C GLU A 7 -1.59 -7.23 -14.17
N LEU A 8 -1.55 -6.80 -12.89
CA LEU A 8 -2.28 -5.62 -12.44
C LEU A 8 -1.83 -4.38 -13.23
N ILE A 9 -0.52 -4.15 -13.31
CA ILE A 9 0.05 -3.00 -14.02
C ILE A 9 -0.30 -3.05 -15.50
N ASN A 10 -0.18 -4.23 -16.13
CA ASN A 10 -0.54 -4.43 -17.53
C ASN A 10 -2.02 -4.16 -17.80
N ALA A 11 -2.91 -4.60 -16.90
CA ALA A 11 -4.35 -4.37 -17.04
C ALA A 11 -4.70 -2.88 -16.91
N LEU A 12 -4.13 -2.19 -15.92
CA LEU A 12 -4.34 -0.74 -15.74
C LEU A 12 -3.78 0.08 -16.90
N SER A 13 -2.62 -0.31 -17.43
CA SER A 13 -1.94 0.39 -18.54
C SER A 13 -2.72 0.36 -19.85
N LYS A 14 -3.73 -0.52 -19.99
CA LYS A 14 -4.64 -0.51 -21.16
C LYS A 14 -5.55 0.71 -21.21
N LYS A 15 -5.78 1.38 -20.07
CA LYS A 15 -6.72 2.52 -19.96
C LYS A 15 -6.13 3.76 -19.32
N TYR A 16 -5.08 3.61 -18.52
CA TYR A 16 -4.47 4.69 -17.76
C TYR A 16 -2.99 4.78 -18.05
N HIS A 17 -2.42 5.98 -17.93
CA HIS A 17 -0.98 6.12 -17.81
C HIS A 17 -0.58 5.78 -16.37
N VAL A 18 0.13 4.67 -16.18
CA VAL A 18 0.48 4.15 -14.85
C VAL A 18 1.90 4.57 -14.50
N LEU A 19 2.04 5.34 -13.42
CA LEU A 19 3.34 5.67 -12.83
C LEU A 19 3.55 4.83 -11.57
N ILE A 20 4.57 3.97 -11.59
CA ILE A 20 5.09 3.28 -10.41
C ILE A 20 6.53 3.74 -10.16
N PHE A 21 6.93 3.81 -8.91
CA PHE A 21 8.27 4.25 -8.52
C PHE A 21 8.70 3.61 -7.21
N ASP A 22 10.00 3.68 -6.93
CA ASP A 22 10.56 3.31 -5.62
C ASP A 22 10.63 4.57 -4.74
N ASN A 23 10.05 4.49 -3.53
CA ASN A 23 10.19 5.56 -2.53
C ASN A 23 11.66 5.83 -2.21
N ARG A 24 11.98 7.04 -1.71
CA ARG A 24 13.35 7.35 -1.25
C ARG A 24 13.88 6.26 -0.32
N GLY A 25 15.10 5.79 -0.60
CA GLY A 25 15.76 4.75 0.19
C GLY A 25 15.26 3.32 -0.07
N SER A 26 14.36 3.11 -1.03
CA SER A 26 13.90 1.79 -1.46
C SER A 26 14.40 1.44 -2.86
N GLY A 27 14.57 0.14 -3.12
CA GLY A 27 14.80 -0.39 -4.46
C GLY A 27 15.95 0.33 -5.16
N ARG A 28 15.62 1.03 -6.25
CA ARG A 28 16.61 1.75 -7.08
C ARG A 28 16.72 3.24 -6.75
N THR A 29 15.95 3.73 -5.78
CA THR A 29 15.98 5.13 -5.35
C THR A 29 16.84 5.27 -4.09
N VAL A 30 17.94 5.98 -4.22
CA VAL A 30 18.86 6.25 -3.09
C VAL A 30 18.27 7.26 -2.10
N ALA A 31 18.77 7.25 -0.88
CA ALA A 31 18.53 8.29 0.13
C ALA A 31 19.85 8.55 0.89
N PRO A 32 20.02 9.73 1.51
CA PRO A 32 21.15 9.96 2.40
C PRO A 32 21.24 8.93 3.52
N ASP A 33 22.46 8.63 3.94
CA ASP A 33 22.73 7.68 5.02
C ASP A 33 22.32 8.19 6.40
N GLU A 34 21.82 9.42 6.51
CA GLU A 34 21.39 10.08 7.75
C GLU A 34 19.97 10.65 7.64
N GLY A 35 19.33 10.87 8.79
CA GLY A 35 17.98 11.42 8.88
C GLY A 35 16.88 10.39 9.18
N SER A 36 15.69 10.91 9.46
CA SER A 36 14.49 10.10 9.72
C SER A 36 13.53 10.16 8.54
N PHE A 37 12.83 9.06 8.27
CA PHE A 37 11.72 9.06 7.33
C PHE A 37 10.40 9.36 8.03
N THR A 38 9.50 10.03 7.31
CA THR A 38 8.09 10.23 7.72
C THR A 38 7.18 10.03 6.51
N CYS A 39 5.91 9.69 6.75
CA CYS A 39 4.94 9.52 5.68
C CYS A 39 4.65 10.82 4.93
N GLU A 40 4.69 11.97 5.62
CA GLU A 40 4.56 13.31 5.03
C GLU A 40 5.68 13.59 4.03
N MET A 41 6.92 13.22 4.37
CA MET A 41 8.05 13.40 3.45
C MET A 41 7.90 12.55 2.19
N PHE A 42 7.45 11.30 2.31
CA PHE A 42 7.17 10.47 1.14
C PHE A 42 6.01 11.04 0.28
N ALA A 43 5.03 11.71 0.90
CA ALA A 43 3.98 12.41 0.16
C ALA A 43 4.55 13.61 -0.61
N ASP A 44 5.46 14.38 0.00
CA ASP A 44 6.17 15.48 -0.65
C ASP A 44 7.02 15.00 -1.84
N ASP A 45 7.66 13.84 -1.72
CA ASP A 45 8.38 13.21 -2.83
C ASP A 45 7.46 12.88 -4.00
N THR A 46 6.27 12.38 -3.69
CA THR A 46 5.28 12.02 -4.70
C THR A 46 4.87 13.27 -5.48
N ILE A 47 4.62 14.39 -4.79
CA ILE A 47 4.34 15.68 -5.43
C ILE A 47 5.52 16.17 -6.28
N ALA A 48 6.75 16.07 -5.76
CA ALA A 48 7.94 16.47 -6.52
C ALA A 48 8.09 15.64 -7.80
N LEU A 49 7.85 14.33 -7.74
CA LEU A 49 7.86 13.44 -8.89
C LEU A 49 6.74 13.79 -9.88
N MET A 50 5.52 14.04 -9.40
CA MET A 50 4.41 14.48 -10.24
C MET A 50 4.76 15.77 -10.98
N ASN A 51 5.34 16.77 -10.31
CA ASN A 51 5.78 18.01 -10.93
C ASN A 51 6.85 17.77 -12.00
N ALA A 52 7.87 16.96 -11.69
CA ALA A 52 8.94 16.62 -12.63
C ALA A 52 8.44 15.85 -13.87
N LYS A 53 7.30 15.18 -13.78
CA LYS A 53 6.64 14.47 -14.88
C LYS A 53 5.49 15.26 -15.52
N GLY A 54 5.23 16.49 -15.09
CA GLY A 54 4.13 17.31 -15.60
C GLY A 54 2.74 16.76 -15.27
N ILE A 55 2.61 15.97 -14.19
CA ILE A 55 1.34 15.39 -13.75
C ILE A 55 0.67 16.38 -12.80
N GLU A 56 -0.36 17.07 -13.30
CA GLU A 56 -1.12 18.03 -12.48
C GLU A 56 -1.98 17.32 -11.43
N ARG A 57 -2.73 16.27 -11.81
CA ARG A 57 -3.56 15.49 -10.88
C ARG A 57 -3.53 14.02 -11.24
N ALA A 58 -3.66 13.14 -10.24
CA ALA A 58 -3.67 11.69 -10.46
C ALA A 58 -4.69 10.96 -9.58
N ASN A 59 -5.13 9.78 -10.03
CA ASN A 59 -5.73 8.80 -9.12
C ASN A 59 -4.60 8.14 -8.34
N ILE A 60 -4.71 8.09 -7.01
CA ILE A 60 -3.64 7.62 -6.14
C ILE A 60 -4.05 6.28 -5.54
N LEU A 61 -3.25 5.24 -5.79
CA LEU A 61 -3.40 3.93 -5.18
C LEU A 61 -2.22 3.68 -4.24
N GLY A 62 -2.51 3.61 -2.94
CA GLY A 62 -1.54 3.34 -1.89
C GLY A 62 -1.90 2.07 -1.15
N MET A 63 -0.93 1.15 -1.02
CA MET A 63 -1.08 -0.09 -0.28
C MET A 63 -0.19 -0.10 0.97
N SER A 64 -0.71 -0.52 2.12
CA SER A 64 0.05 -0.62 3.38
C SER A 64 0.69 0.73 3.76
N MET A 65 2.02 0.82 3.91
CA MET A 65 2.73 2.10 4.07
C MET A 65 2.38 3.10 2.96
N GLY A 66 2.22 2.65 1.71
CA GLY A 66 1.77 3.48 0.60
C GLY A 66 0.40 4.10 0.84
N GLY A 67 -0.47 3.44 1.61
CA GLY A 67 -1.75 3.97 2.05
C GLY A 67 -1.62 5.12 3.07
N LEU A 68 -0.67 5.06 4.00
CA LEU A 68 -0.36 6.19 4.91
C LEU A 68 0.17 7.39 4.12
N ILE A 69 1.07 7.13 3.17
CA ILE A 69 1.63 8.16 2.29
C ILE A 69 0.51 8.80 1.47
N ALA A 70 -0.41 7.98 0.94
CA ALA A 70 -1.54 8.46 0.15
C ALA A 70 -2.54 9.27 0.99
N GLN A 71 -2.73 8.93 2.27
CA GLN A 71 -3.51 9.75 3.21
C GLN A 71 -2.87 11.12 3.41
N GLU A 72 -1.56 11.17 3.72
CA GLU A 72 -0.84 12.45 3.87
C GLU A 72 -0.89 13.29 2.60
N LEU A 73 -0.73 12.67 1.43
CA LEU A 73 -0.85 13.32 0.13
C LEU A 73 -2.23 13.96 -0.06
N ALA A 74 -3.31 13.21 0.23
CA ALA A 74 -4.68 13.70 0.06
C ALA A 74 -5.06 14.78 1.09
N ILE A 75 -4.46 14.76 2.29
CA ILE A 75 -4.68 15.80 3.30
C ILE A 75 -3.91 17.08 2.93
N LYS A 76 -2.63 16.96 2.56
CA LYS A 76 -1.73 18.10 2.33
C LYS A 76 -1.92 18.74 0.94
N TYR A 77 -2.29 17.94 -0.05
CA TYR A 77 -2.42 18.35 -1.46
C TYR A 77 -3.72 17.81 -2.10
N PRO A 78 -4.90 18.08 -1.51
CA PRO A 78 -6.17 17.51 -1.98
C PRO A 78 -6.47 17.84 -3.45
N GLU A 79 -6.02 19.00 -3.94
CA GLU A 79 -6.18 19.44 -5.32
C GLU A 79 -5.38 18.61 -6.34
N ARG A 80 -4.35 17.89 -5.89
CA ARG A 80 -3.49 17.03 -6.71
C ARG A 80 -4.05 15.61 -6.86
N VAL A 81 -5.10 15.27 -6.12
CA VAL A 81 -5.69 13.94 -6.06
C VAL A 81 -7.06 13.92 -6.76
N ASN A 82 -7.23 13.08 -7.77
CA ASN A 82 -8.52 12.88 -8.44
C ASN A 82 -9.43 11.97 -7.61
N SER A 83 -8.93 10.78 -7.29
CA SER A 83 -9.56 9.77 -6.44
C SER A 83 -8.46 9.10 -5.61
N LEU A 84 -8.80 8.66 -4.41
CA LEU A 84 -7.90 8.00 -3.46
C LEU A 84 -8.30 6.53 -3.30
N VAL A 85 -7.32 5.62 -3.37
CA VAL A 85 -7.52 4.20 -3.12
C VAL A 85 -6.54 3.74 -2.05
N LEU A 86 -7.08 3.28 -0.92
CA LEU A 86 -6.36 2.85 0.26
C LEU A 86 -6.50 1.33 0.42
N ALA A 87 -5.41 0.61 0.22
CA ALA A 87 -5.40 -0.86 0.23
C ALA A 87 -4.65 -1.41 1.46
N CYS A 88 -5.30 -2.25 2.29
CA CYS A 88 -4.71 -2.89 3.48
C CYS A 88 -3.83 -1.92 4.31
N THR A 89 -4.39 -0.79 4.73
CA THR A 89 -3.67 0.28 5.45
C THR A 89 -4.44 0.69 6.71
N PHE A 90 -3.91 1.67 7.43
CA PHE A 90 -4.38 2.08 8.75
C PHE A 90 -4.24 3.59 8.95
N CYS A 91 -4.80 4.11 10.04
CA CYS A 91 -4.74 5.53 10.40
C CYS A 91 -3.56 5.89 11.32
N GLY A 92 -2.95 4.90 11.96
CA GLY A 92 -1.82 5.09 12.86
C GLY A 92 -2.26 5.57 14.24
N GLY A 93 -1.30 6.08 15.01
CA GLY A 93 -1.53 6.55 16.37
C GLY A 93 -2.20 5.54 17.30
N GLN A 94 -2.85 6.03 18.34
CA GLN A 94 -3.52 5.22 19.37
C GLN A 94 -4.79 4.49 18.88
N HIS A 95 -5.29 4.84 17.70
CA HIS A 95 -6.52 4.31 17.14
C HIS A 95 -6.28 3.16 16.15
N MET A 96 -5.03 2.91 15.78
CA MET A 96 -4.65 1.74 15.00
C MET A 96 -5.00 0.44 15.74
N ILE A 97 -5.62 -0.50 15.02
CA ILE A 97 -5.67 -1.90 15.46
C ILE A 97 -4.34 -2.55 15.11
N GLN A 98 -3.58 -2.91 16.15
CA GLN A 98 -2.28 -3.55 16.03
C GLN A 98 -2.42 -5.00 15.54
N ALA A 99 -1.40 -5.47 14.83
CA ALA A 99 -1.24 -6.90 14.60
C ALA A 99 -1.05 -7.65 15.93
N SER A 100 -1.30 -8.96 15.94
CA SER A 100 -1.05 -9.78 17.13
C SER A 100 0.44 -9.87 17.46
N ASP A 101 0.78 -10.15 18.72
CA ASP A 101 2.17 -10.36 19.15
C ASP A 101 2.89 -11.44 18.33
N GLU A 102 2.16 -12.48 17.92
CA GLU A 102 2.70 -13.55 17.07
C GLU A 102 3.08 -13.04 15.68
N VAL A 103 2.24 -12.20 15.08
CA VAL A 103 2.54 -11.57 13.79
C VAL A 103 3.72 -10.60 13.92
N MET A 104 3.79 -9.84 15.01
CA MET A 104 4.91 -8.94 15.27
C MET A 104 6.23 -9.70 15.44
N LYS A 105 6.22 -10.85 16.12
CA LYS A 105 7.40 -11.73 16.20
C LYS A 105 7.84 -12.23 14.83
N ILE A 106 6.91 -12.65 13.98
CA ILE A 106 7.22 -13.04 12.59
C ILE A 106 7.85 -11.85 11.85
N MET A 107 7.25 -10.66 11.93
CA MET A 107 7.77 -9.48 11.23
C MET A 107 9.17 -9.06 11.71
N MET A 108 9.46 -9.18 13.00
CA MET A 108 10.74 -8.80 13.60
C MET A 108 11.82 -9.88 13.52
N ASP A 109 11.45 -11.12 13.20
CA ASP A 109 12.41 -12.22 13.04
C ASP A 109 13.40 -11.91 11.90
N ARG A 110 14.69 -12.09 12.20
CA ARG A 110 15.83 -11.89 11.29
C ARG A 110 16.60 -13.19 11.02
N SER A 111 16.12 -14.32 11.53
CA SER A 111 16.74 -15.62 11.32
C SER A 111 16.58 -16.13 9.87
N GLY A 112 17.35 -17.14 9.50
CA GLY A 112 17.19 -17.88 8.24
C GLY A 112 17.65 -17.18 6.97
N GLY A 113 18.35 -16.03 7.07
CA GLY A 113 18.88 -15.31 5.92
C GLY A 113 17.80 -14.91 4.91
N ILE A 114 18.13 -14.93 3.62
CA ILE A 114 17.24 -14.49 2.54
C ILE A 114 16.01 -15.40 2.37
N ASP A 115 16.18 -16.72 2.56
CA ASP A 115 15.07 -17.68 2.44
C ASP A 115 14.13 -17.60 3.64
N GLY A 116 14.68 -17.41 4.85
CA GLY A 116 13.89 -17.14 6.05
C GLY A 116 13.09 -15.84 5.91
N LEU A 117 13.72 -14.77 5.43
CA LEU A 117 13.04 -13.50 5.13
C LEU A 117 11.88 -13.72 4.16
N PHE A 118 12.15 -14.40 3.05
CA PHE A 118 11.13 -14.60 2.02
C PHE A 118 9.98 -15.48 2.50
N GLY A 119 10.26 -16.55 3.23
CA GLY A 119 9.22 -17.41 3.82
C GLY A 119 8.28 -16.64 4.75
N ARG A 120 8.83 -15.69 5.53
CA ARG A 120 8.01 -14.80 6.38
C ARG A 120 7.19 -13.81 5.56
N VAL A 121 7.76 -13.23 4.51
CA VAL A 121 7.02 -12.35 3.59
C VAL A 121 5.84 -13.10 2.97
N LEU A 122 6.03 -14.31 2.44
CA LEU A 122 4.95 -15.10 1.87
C LEU A 122 3.83 -15.37 2.88
N LYS A 123 4.20 -15.78 4.11
CA LYS A 123 3.24 -16.09 5.18
C LYS A 123 2.39 -14.88 5.58
N LEU A 124 2.96 -13.67 5.52
CA LEU A 124 2.25 -12.43 5.85
C LEU A 124 1.46 -11.87 4.67
N MET A 125 1.93 -12.10 3.44
CA MET A 125 1.30 -11.57 2.23
C MET A 125 0.15 -12.45 1.73
N PHE A 126 0.25 -13.77 1.84
CA PHE A 126 -0.65 -14.66 1.12
C PHE A 126 -1.24 -15.74 2.03
N THR A 127 -2.46 -16.17 1.74
CA THR A 127 -3.06 -17.33 2.39
C THR A 127 -2.38 -18.61 1.92
N LYS A 128 -2.45 -19.65 2.76
CA LYS A 128 -1.90 -20.97 2.43
C LYS A 128 -2.49 -21.52 1.13
N ASP A 129 -3.81 -21.41 0.96
CA ASP A 129 -4.50 -21.91 -0.23
C ASP A 129 -4.03 -21.20 -1.51
N PHE A 130 -3.76 -19.89 -1.44
CA PHE A 130 -3.21 -19.16 -2.58
C PHE A 130 -1.78 -19.62 -2.91
N LEU A 131 -0.93 -19.78 -1.89
CA LEU A 131 0.45 -20.24 -2.07
C LEU A 131 0.51 -21.65 -2.68
N ASP A 132 -0.29 -22.58 -2.16
CA ASP A 132 -0.35 -23.96 -2.64
C ASP A 132 -0.93 -24.05 -4.06
N GLY A 133 -1.89 -23.19 -4.39
CA GLY A 133 -2.55 -23.17 -5.70
C GLY A 133 -1.79 -22.42 -6.80
N ASN A 134 -0.78 -21.62 -6.45
CA ASN A 134 -0.09 -20.72 -7.40
C ASN A 134 1.45 -20.78 -7.28
N PRO A 135 2.09 -21.95 -7.43
CA PRO A 135 3.53 -22.11 -7.23
C PRO A 135 4.37 -21.23 -8.18
N ASP A 136 3.95 -21.07 -9.44
CA ASP A 136 4.65 -20.22 -10.41
C ASP A 136 4.61 -18.74 -10.02
N TYR A 137 3.47 -18.27 -9.49
CA TYR A 137 3.35 -16.92 -8.97
C TYR A 137 4.29 -16.70 -7.79
N VAL A 138 4.41 -17.68 -6.88
CA VAL A 138 5.30 -17.60 -5.71
C VAL A 138 6.76 -17.48 -6.15
N LEU A 139 7.18 -18.24 -7.16
CA LEU A 139 8.53 -18.17 -7.73
C LEU A 139 8.79 -16.80 -8.38
N ASP A 140 7.89 -16.33 -9.23
CA ASP A 140 8.00 -15.01 -9.86
C ASP A 140 8.03 -13.88 -8.81
N PHE A 141 7.16 -13.96 -7.79
CA PHE A 141 7.17 -13.00 -6.68
C PHE A 141 8.50 -13.01 -5.92
N LYS A 142 9.11 -14.18 -5.71
CA LYS A 142 10.45 -14.29 -5.11
C LYS A 142 11.50 -13.55 -5.92
N GLU A 143 11.58 -13.84 -7.22
CA GLU A 143 12.57 -13.24 -8.10
C GLU A 143 12.43 -11.73 -8.17
N ARG A 144 11.19 -11.23 -8.28
CA ARG A 144 10.91 -9.79 -8.29
C ARG A 144 11.24 -9.12 -6.97
N TYR A 145 10.82 -9.71 -5.84
CA TYR A 145 11.07 -9.16 -4.51
C TYR A 145 12.57 -9.01 -4.22
N LEU A 146 13.39 -9.96 -4.68
CA LEU A 146 14.83 -9.97 -4.44
C LEU A 146 15.65 -9.14 -5.44
N ARG A 147 15.04 -8.60 -6.50
CA ARG A 147 15.76 -7.89 -7.58
C ARG A 147 16.39 -6.57 -7.14
N ALA A 148 15.73 -5.84 -6.24
CA ALA A 148 16.18 -4.54 -5.75
C ALA A 148 15.85 -4.42 -4.25
N PRO A 149 16.61 -5.11 -3.38
CA PRO A 149 16.30 -5.14 -1.96
C PRO A 149 16.54 -3.77 -1.32
N ILE A 150 15.73 -3.47 -0.31
CA ILE A 150 15.93 -2.33 0.58
C ILE A 150 17.00 -2.68 1.62
N SER A 151 17.85 -1.72 2.01
CA SER A 151 18.82 -1.93 3.08
C SER A 151 18.13 -2.07 4.45
N ASP A 152 18.77 -2.76 5.40
CA ASP A 152 18.22 -2.91 6.76
C ASP A 152 18.00 -1.55 7.43
N VAL A 153 18.91 -0.59 7.21
CA VAL A 153 18.81 0.78 7.74
C VAL A 153 17.57 1.49 7.21
N ASN A 154 17.34 1.45 5.90
CA ASN A 154 16.17 2.12 5.31
C ASN A 154 14.88 1.37 5.62
N SER A 155 14.92 0.04 5.74
CA SER A 155 13.79 -0.78 6.20
C SER A 155 13.36 -0.38 7.60
N LEU A 156 14.32 -0.22 8.52
CA LEU A 156 14.06 0.24 9.88
C LEU A 156 13.51 1.67 9.90
N ARG A 157 14.06 2.57 9.08
CA ARG A 157 13.56 3.95 8.96
C ARG A 157 12.12 4.00 8.44
N GLN A 158 11.77 3.18 7.44
CA GLN A 158 10.39 3.08 6.95
C GLN A 158 9.45 2.50 8.00
N PHE A 159 9.89 1.47 8.73
CA PHE A 159 9.13 0.93 9.85
C PHE A 159 8.85 2.00 10.92
N ILE A 160 9.87 2.78 11.31
CA ILE A 160 9.72 3.88 12.26
C ILE A 160 8.78 4.96 11.72
N ALA A 161 8.85 5.28 10.42
CA ALA A 161 7.95 6.23 9.78
C ALA A 161 6.49 5.77 9.90
N CYS A 162 6.19 4.51 9.58
CA CYS A 162 4.87 3.91 9.75
C CYS A 162 4.39 3.94 11.20
N ALA A 163 5.26 3.58 12.15
CA ALA A 163 4.93 3.54 13.57
C ALA A 163 4.65 4.93 14.16
N LYS A 164 5.24 5.98 13.58
CA LYS A 164 5.03 7.38 13.99
C LYS A 164 3.88 8.06 13.25
N ALA A 165 3.38 7.50 12.16
CA ALA A 165 2.28 8.08 11.42
C ALA A 165 1.02 8.11 12.29
N ASP A 166 0.31 9.24 12.25
CA ASP A 166 -0.99 9.42 12.89
C ASP A 166 -1.80 10.42 12.07
N THR A 167 -2.60 9.89 11.16
CA THR A 167 -3.52 10.68 10.34
C THR A 167 -4.91 10.71 10.95
N PHE A 168 -5.18 9.98 12.04
CA PHE A 168 -6.54 9.68 12.49
C PHE A 168 -7.41 10.93 12.54
N ASN A 169 -6.99 11.95 13.30
CA ASN A 169 -7.75 13.20 13.49
C ASN A 169 -7.87 14.05 12.22
N ARG A 170 -6.99 13.84 11.24
CA ARG A 170 -6.95 14.55 9.96
C ARG A 170 -7.69 13.82 8.84
N LEU A 171 -8.08 12.56 9.03
CA LEU A 171 -8.88 11.80 8.05
C LEU A 171 -10.15 12.53 7.56
N PRO A 172 -10.90 13.28 8.39
CA PRO A 172 -12.06 14.05 7.92
C PRO A 172 -11.71 15.18 6.95
N GLU A 173 -10.43 15.58 6.84
CA GLU A 173 -9.94 16.57 5.87
C GLU A 173 -9.88 16.01 4.46
N ILE A 174 -9.79 14.67 4.29
CA ILE A 174 -9.80 14.02 2.98
C ILE A 174 -11.19 14.22 2.34
N LYS A 175 -11.23 15.05 1.29
CA LYS A 175 -12.47 15.34 0.52
C LYS A 175 -12.55 14.59 -0.81
N ASN A 176 -11.47 13.93 -1.22
CA ASN A 176 -11.41 13.21 -2.47
C ASN A 176 -12.28 11.96 -2.41
N PRO A 177 -12.95 11.56 -3.50
CA PRO A 177 -13.61 10.27 -3.59
C PRO A 177 -12.63 9.17 -3.17
N THR A 178 -13.01 8.38 -2.17
CA THR A 178 -12.10 7.39 -1.55
C THR A 178 -12.68 5.98 -1.62
N LEU A 179 -11.87 5.03 -2.09
CA LEU A 179 -12.10 3.60 -2.00
C LEU A 179 -11.12 3.01 -0.99
N ILE A 180 -11.63 2.23 -0.05
CA ILE A 180 -10.86 1.47 0.92
C ILE A 180 -11.07 -0.01 0.58
N ALA A 181 -9.98 -0.76 0.46
CA ALA A 181 -10.00 -2.15 0.04
C ALA A 181 -9.09 -2.99 0.95
N THR A 182 -9.57 -4.14 1.43
CA THR A 182 -8.77 -4.99 2.33
C THR A 182 -9.14 -6.45 2.20
N GLY A 183 -8.19 -7.34 2.47
CA GLY A 183 -8.50 -8.74 2.76
C GLY A 183 -9.02 -8.91 4.20
N THR A 184 -9.98 -9.81 4.41
CA THR A 184 -10.56 -10.07 5.75
C THR A 184 -9.63 -10.86 6.68
N ASP A 185 -8.65 -11.55 6.10
CA ASP A 185 -7.76 -12.48 6.80
C ASP A 185 -6.33 -11.90 6.86
N ASP A 186 -6.18 -10.59 6.62
CA ASP A 186 -4.91 -9.88 6.71
C ASP A 186 -4.37 -9.93 8.15
N PRO A 187 -3.28 -10.69 8.40
CA PRO A 187 -2.73 -10.82 9.74
C PRO A 187 -1.89 -9.60 10.12
N LEU A 188 -1.38 -8.87 9.13
CA LEU A 188 -0.43 -7.78 9.30
C LEU A 188 -1.17 -6.49 9.59
N ILE A 189 -2.18 -6.15 8.79
CA ILE A 189 -3.03 -4.99 8.97
C ILE A 189 -4.47 -5.48 9.15
N PRO A 190 -4.93 -5.68 10.40
CA PRO A 190 -6.26 -6.20 10.65
C PRO A 190 -7.34 -5.36 9.95
N PRO A 191 -8.35 -5.97 9.29
CA PRO A 191 -9.34 -5.28 8.46
C PRO A 191 -10.17 -4.23 9.21
N GLN A 192 -10.21 -4.31 10.54
CA GLN A 192 -10.79 -3.29 11.41
C GLN A 192 -10.17 -1.90 11.17
N ASN A 193 -8.89 -1.82 10.78
CA ASN A 193 -8.27 -0.55 10.39
C ASN A 193 -8.96 0.07 9.16
N SER A 194 -9.35 -0.74 8.18
CA SER A 194 -10.08 -0.28 6.99
C SER A 194 -11.49 0.22 7.33
N ARG A 195 -12.15 -0.40 8.32
CA ARG A 195 -13.44 0.08 8.84
C ARG A 195 -13.31 1.42 9.55
N ILE A 196 -12.28 1.60 10.38
CA ILE A 196 -11.96 2.88 11.02
C ILE A 196 -11.76 3.98 9.97
N LEU A 197 -10.99 3.69 8.90
CA LEU A 197 -10.80 4.63 7.80
C LEU A 197 -12.14 4.98 7.12
N ALA A 198 -13.00 3.99 6.88
CA ALA A 198 -14.30 4.18 6.22
C ALA A 198 -15.29 5.00 7.06
N GLU A 199 -15.26 4.83 8.38
CA GLU A 199 -16.07 5.63 9.31
C GLU A 199 -15.59 7.09 9.40
N ARG A 200 -14.28 7.33 9.25
CA ARG A 200 -13.67 8.66 9.40
C ARG A 200 -13.61 9.49 8.12
N ILE A 201 -13.50 8.85 6.95
CA ILE A 201 -13.44 9.54 5.66
C ILE A 201 -14.84 9.64 5.07
N ALA A 202 -15.37 10.86 5.01
CA ALA A 202 -16.74 11.10 4.55
C ALA A 202 -16.95 10.61 3.11
N GLY A 203 -17.94 9.74 2.92
CA GLY A 203 -18.30 9.19 1.60
C GLY A 203 -17.34 8.12 1.07
N ALA A 204 -16.42 7.62 1.90
CA ALA A 204 -15.56 6.50 1.51
C ALA A 204 -16.39 5.22 1.26
N LYS A 205 -16.00 4.48 0.22
CA LYS A 205 -16.53 3.15 -0.05
C LYS A 205 -15.56 2.11 0.50
N LEU A 206 -16.06 1.13 1.24
CA LEU A 206 -15.27 0.01 1.75
C LEU A 206 -15.61 -1.27 0.98
N ILE A 207 -14.59 -1.99 0.52
CA ILE A 207 -14.69 -3.35 0.00
C ILE A 207 -13.79 -4.26 0.82
N GLU A 208 -14.38 -5.29 1.42
CA GLU A 208 -13.67 -6.35 2.13
C GLU A 208 -13.70 -7.62 1.25
N TYR A 209 -12.53 -8.17 0.95
CA TYR A 209 -12.37 -9.39 0.16
C TYR A 209 -12.23 -10.60 1.09
N PRO A 210 -13.25 -11.49 1.15
CA PRO A 210 -13.24 -12.62 2.08
C PRO A 210 -12.09 -13.59 1.81
N GLY A 211 -11.49 -14.14 2.86
CA GLY A 211 -10.44 -15.15 2.75
C GLY A 211 -9.13 -14.61 2.17
N CYS A 212 -8.95 -13.28 2.15
CA CYS A 212 -7.76 -12.66 1.59
C CYS A 212 -6.83 -12.09 2.64
N SER A 213 -5.52 -12.27 2.42
CA SER A 213 -4.46 -11.75 3.31
C SER A 213 -3.98 -10.36 2.87
N HIS A 214 -2.85 -9.88 3.40
CA HIS A 214 -2.31 -8.56 3.10
C HIS A 214 -2.11 -8.33 1.59
N GLY A 215 -1.60 -9.33 0.87
CA GLY A 215 -1.42 -9.36 -0.58
C GLY A 215 -2.72 -9.59 -1.37
N PHE A 216 -3.89 -9.20 -0.86
CA PHE A 216 -5.19 -9.51 -1.46
C PHE A 216 -5.28 -9.11 -2.94
N ILE A 217 -4.64 -8.01 -3.35
CA ILE A 217 -4.70 -7.51 -4.73
C ILE A 217 -4.28 -8.61 -5.71
N SER A 218 -3.26 -9.41 -5.40
CA SER A 218 -2.88 -10.53 -6.29
C SER A 218 -3.78 -11.74 -6.13
N GLN A 219 -4.34 -11.98 -4.95
CA GLN A 219 -5.26 -13.11 -4.71
C GLN A 219 -6.61 -12.96 -5.42
N VAL A 220 -7.08 -11.72 -5.57
CA VAL A 220 -8.37 -11.39 -6.20
C VAL A 220 -8.22 -10.37 -7.33
N ARG A 221 -7.09 -10.44 -8.04
CA ARG A 221 -6.65 -9.45 -9.05
C ARG A 221 -7.72 -9.02 -10.03
N ASP A 222 -8.40 -9.95 -10.68
CA ASP A 222 -9.41 -9.62 -11.69
C ASP A 222 -10.62 -8.89 -11.08
N THR A 223 -11.05 -9.34 -9.91
CA THR A 223 -12.14 -8.70 -9.14
C THR A 223 -11.72 -7.30 -8.70
N PHE A 224 -10.53 -7.15 -8.12
CA PHE A 224 -10.02 -5.85 -7.68
C PHE A 224 -9.87 -4.87 -8.86
N ILE A 225 -9.36 -5.31 -10.01
CA ILE A 225 -9.28 -4.47 -11.22
C ILE A 225 -10.66 -3.98 -11.65
N LYS A 226 -11.67 -4.85 -11.61
CA LYS A 226 -13.05 -4.51 -11.96
C LYS A 226 -13.61 -3.47 -10.98
N ASP A 227 -13.44 -3.68 -9.69
CA ASP A 227 -13.94 -2.77 -8.64
C ASP A 227 -13.24 -1.41 -8.71
N LEU A 228 -11.92 -1.41 -8.88
CA LEU A 228 -11.09 -0.22 -9.06
C LEU A 228 -11.52 0.58 -10.29
N ALA A 229 -11.70 -0.09 -11.44
CA ALA A 229 -12.12 0.56 -12.68
C ALA A 229 -13.54 1.14 -12.56
N ALA A 230 -14.47 0.43 -11.90
CA ALA A 230 -15.81 0.91 -11.64
C ALA A 230 -15.79 2.16 -10.75
N PHE A 231 -14.98 2.15 -9.69
CA PHE A 231 -14.80 3.28 -8.79
C PHE A 231 -14.22 4.52 -9.48
N ILE A 232 -13.10 4.36 -10.21
CA ILE A 232 -12.46 5.48 -10.91
C ILE A 232 -13.40 6.05 -11.99
N THR A 233 -14.04 5.19 -12.80
CA THR A 233 -14.91 5.63 -13.90
C THR A 233 -16.12 6.43 -13.39
N PHE A 234 -16.74 5.97 -12.30
CA PHE A 234 -17.87 6.67 -11.68
C PHE A 234 -17.50 8.11 -11.31
N ASN A 235 -16.36 8.30 -10.63
CA ASN A 235 -15.94 9.62 -10.16
C ASN A 235 -15.40 10.55 -11.25
N THR A 236 -15.06 10.03 -12.43
CA THR A 236 -14.66 10.86 -13.59
C THR A 236 -15.84 11.41 -14.39
N ARG A 237 -17.06 10.87 -14.21
CA ARG A 237 -18.24 11.34 -14.95
C ARG A 237 -18.96 12.51 -14.29
N ASP A 238 -18.67 12.75 -13.01
CA ASP A 238 -19.31 13.80 -12.18
C ASP A 238 -18.47 15.09 -12.10
N LYS A 239 -17.47 15.27 -12.99
CA LYS A 239 -16.64 16.46 -13.14
C LYS A 239 -16.71 16.96 -14.58
#